data_AF-A0A967WLV4-F1
#
_entry.id   AF-A0A967WLV4-F1
#
_cell.length_a   1.000
_cell.length_b   1.000
_cell.length_c   1.000
_cell.angle_alpha   90.00
_cell.angle_beta   90.00
_cell.angle_gamma   90.00
#
_symmetry.space_group_name_H-M   'P 1'
#
loop_
_entity.id
_entity.type
_entity.pdbx_description
1 polymer ?
#
loop_
_entity_poly.entity_id
_entity_poly.type
_entity_poly.pdbx_seq_one_letter_code
_entity_poly.pdbx_strand_id
1 'polypeptide(L)'
;MSVPTYTRGSTVTLYHSFVGPTGDPITPIDNTYPQVQIEGPDGSIMGSGVGLSTGTPGLWQWEYTIPMDGTCANWLAVWSITDLQLNSTVEKDVFKVAPEVVEPDGLDRTATYLTMKGATERLMWKGTGDPDALFLTFECIQDDTYLDNIPITDMTRVEQDCYVIYYYDTAALTEEGDYMATWRFRRTETSSWEYNTQYLIVPWRPFWFNLPHLRMLVDKLNKVTTTPLSYLDSELYKSMQQGLGLLNTVHPLTNWTWMNVPAQFYPWWVLCSGLWALTSRQILEIEVQHTASGQTVTLEYDHVGPLSEVISRWQDMIRDWMMPAKLAAFRQSAGPGMVAVRPYRATYNQRVFRMSQSAGALQDFPALLGQLGIWW
;
A
#
# COMPACT_ATOMS: atom_id res chain seq x y z
N MET A 1 -8.59 -38.68 7.58
CA MET A 1 -7.59 -37.68 8.00
C MET A 1 -7.64 -36.52 7.03
N SER A 2 -7.52 -35.28 7.51
CA SER A 2 -7.40 -34.11 6.63
C SER A 2 -6.06 -34.17 5.89
N VAL A 3 -6.05 -33.96 4.57
CA VAL A 3 -4.81 -33.87 3.78
C VAL A 3 -4.07 -32.58 4.17
N PRO A 4 -2.80 -32.64 4.58
CA PRO A 4 -2.03 -31.44 4.90
C PRO A 4 -1.89 -30.55 3.67
N THR A 5 -1.99 -29.24 3.85
CA THR A 5 -1.91 -28.24 2.77
C THR A 5 -0.73 -27.33 3.01
N TYR A 6 0.08 -27.10 1.97
CA TYR A 6 1.30 -26.30 1.99
C TYR A 6 1.29 -25.29 0.84
N THR A 7 2.03 -24.18 0.98
CA THR A 7 2.07 -23.12 -0.03
C THR A 7 3.32 -23.22 -0.91
N ARG A 8 3.24 -22.76 -2.16
CA ARG A 8 4.43 -22.59 -3.02
C ARG A 8 5.49 -21.73 -2.32
N GLY A 9 6.76 -22.01 -2.58
CA GLY A 9 7.91 -21.31 -1.98
C GLY A 9 8.20 -21.70 -0.53
N SER A 10 7.29 -22.37 0.17
CA SER A 10 7.52 -22.81 1.54
C SER A 10 8.38 -24.07 1.62
N THR A 11 9.24 -24.13 2.63
CA THR A 11 9.91 -25.38 3.03
C THR A 11 8.98 -26.18 3.92
N VAL A 12 8.69 -27.41 3.51
CA VAL A 12 7.80 -28.33 4.23
C VAL A 12 8.62 -29.47 4.83
N THR A 13 8.27 -29.86 6.06
CA THR A 13 8.83 -31.04 6.71
C THR A 13 7.81 -32.18 6.62
N LEU A 14 8.15 -33.21 5.86
CA LEU A 14 7.34 -34.41 5.67
C LEU A 14 7.80 -35.48 6.66
N TYR A 15 6.85 -36.20 7.26
CA TYR A 15 7.12 -37.27 8.21
C TYR A 15 6.50 -38.57 7.72
N HIS A 16 7.23 -39.68 7.85
CA HIS A 16 6.70 -41.01 7.53
C HIS A 16 7.21 -42.06 8.51
N SER A 17 6.35 -43.01 8.85
CA SER A 17 6.67 -44.09 9.78
C SER A 17 6.63 -45.44 9.08
N PHE A 18 7.77 -46.13 9.07
CA PHE A 18 7.88 -47.50 8.57
C PHE A 18 7.77 -48.48 9.74
N VAL A 19 6.59 -49.08 9.88
CA VAL A 19 6.30 -50.13 10.86
C VAL A 19 5.91 -51.42 10.15
N GLY A 20 6.45 -52.54 10.61
CA GLY A 20 6.12 -53.86 10.10
C GLY A 20 4.73 -54.32 10.53
N PRO A 21 4.27 -55.49 10.06
CA PRO A 21 2.94 -56.03 10.39
C PRO A 21 2.69 -56.24 11.90
N THR A 22 3.76 -56.42 12.68
CA THR A 22 3.72 -56.59 14.14
C THR A 22 3.73 -55.26 14.91
N GLY A 23 3.85 -54.12 14.21
CA GLY A 23 4.04 -52.80 14.80
C GLY A 23 5.49 -52.46 15.14
N ASP A 24 6.42 -53.38 14.91
CA ASP A 24 7.85 -53.13 15.13
C ASP A 24 8.42 -52.22 14.03
N PRO A 25 9.33 -51.28 14.35
CA PRO A 25 9.91 -50.38 13.36
C PRO A 25 10.77 -51.15 12.35
N ILE A 26 10.59 -50.87 11.06
CA ILE A 26 11.42 -51.44 10.00
C ILE A 26 12.80 -50.79 10.09
N THR A 27 13.84 -51.62 10.23
CA THR A 27 15.24 -51.17 10.25
C THR A 27 15.83 -51.31 8.84
N PRO A 28 16.36 -50.22 8.25
CA PRO A 28 16.93 -50.28 6.91
C PRO A 28 18.20 -51.13 6.86
N ILE A 29 18.49 -51.68 5.68
CA ILE A 29 19.74 -52.40 5.44
C ILE A 29 20.95 -51.45 5.47
N ASP A 30 22.05 -51.84 6.14
CA ASP A 30 23.37 -51.20 6.07
C ASP A 30 23.42 -49.65 6.11
N ASN A 31 23.04 -49.02 7.22
CA ASN A 31 23.06 -47.55 7.40
C ASN A 31 22.41 -46.76 6.24
N THR A 32 21.60 -47.41 5.41
CA THR A 32 20.87 -46.73 4.34
C THR A 32 19.69 -45.99 4.94
N TYR A 33 19.40 -44.83 4.37
CA TYR A 33 18.27 -44.01 4.75
C TYR A 33 17.12 -44.29 3.78
N PRO A 34 15.84 -44.23 4.21
CA PRO A 34 14.72 -44.35 3.29
C PRO A 34 14.81 -43.31 2.19
N GLN A 35 14.51 -43.71 0.96
CA GLN A 35 14.46 -42.78 -0.15
C GLN A 35 13.10 -42.08 -0.17
N VAL A 36 13.10 -40.80 -0.52
CA VAL A 36 11.88 -40.00 -0.67
C VAL A 36 11.87 -39.39 -2.05
N GLN A 37 10.75 -39.50 -2.74
CA GLN A 37 10.54 -38.90 -4.04
C GLN A 37 9.24 -38.09 -4.03
N ILE A 38 9.29 -36.88 -4.56
CA ILE A 38 8.11 -36.04 -4.72
C ILE A 38 7.62 -36.16 -6.15
N GLU A 39 6.38 -36.63 -6.29
CA GLU A 39 5.67 -36.69 -7.55
C GLU A 39 4.68 -35.52 -7.64
N GLY A 40 4.77 -34.76 -8.73
CA GLY A 40 3.78 -33.78 -9.11
C GLY A 40 2.45 -34.43 -9.53
N PRO A 41 1.40 -33.64 -9.75
CA PRO A 41 0.07 -34.16 -10.11
C PRO A 41 0.02 -34.86 -11.48
N ASP A 42 1.00 -34.63 -12.35
CA ASP A 42 1.18 -35.30 -13.63
C ASP A 42 2.03 -36.58 -13.53
N GLY A 43 2.51 -36.92 -12.33
CA GLY A 43 3.42 -38.03 -12.07
C GLY A 43 4.89 -37.72 -12.35
N SER A 44 5.24 -36.48 -12.72
CA SER A 44 6.63 -36.07 -12.90
C SER A 44 7.37 -35.99 -11.55
N ILE A 45 8.67 -36.29 -11.57
CA ILE A 45 9.51 -36.25 -10.37
C ILE A 45 9.99 -34.82 -10.15
N MET A 46 9.54 -34.19 -9.08
CA MET A 46 9.85 -32.79 -8.74
C MET A 46 11.05 -32.68 -7.80
N GLY A 47 11.40 -33.76 -7.12
CA GLY A 47 12.53 -33.82 -6.21
C GLY A 47 12.73 -35.22 -5.65
N SER A 48 13.97 -35.52 -5.26
CA SER A 48 14.32 -36.78 -4.62
C SER A 48 15.37 -36.54 -3.55
N GLY A 49 15.30 -37.29 -2.45
CA GLY A 49 16.23 -37.20 -1.35
C GLY A 49 16.22 -38.44 -0.47
N VAL A 50 16.79 -38.30 0.72
CA VAL A 50 16.82 -39.34 1.74
C VAL A 50 16.21 -38.81 3.04
N GLY A 51 15.39 -39.63 3.68
CA GLY A 51 14.79 -39.32 4.96
C GLY A 51 15.83 -39.34 6.08
N LEU A 52 15.81 -38.35 6.96
CA LEU A 52 16.64 -38.27 8.15
C LEU A 52 15.92 -38.89 9.35
N SER A 53 16.67 -39.55 10.23
CA SER A 53 16.11 -40.11 11.46
C SER A 53 15.67 -39.00 12.41
N THR A 54 14.48 -39.13 13.00
CA THR A 54 13.97 -38.21 14.03
C THR A 54 14.45 -38.55 15.43
N GLY A 55 15.22 -39.63 15.59
CA GLY A 55 15.55 -40.23 16.89
C GLY A 55 14.45 -41.15 17.46
N THR A 56 13.25 -41.13 16.90
CA THR A 56 12.19 -42.11 17.20
C THR A 56 12.33 -43.31 16.24
N PRO A 57 12.46 -44.55 16.75
CA PRO A 57 12.62 -45.73 15.89
C PRO A 57 11.50 -45.86 14.85
N GLY A 58 11.88 -46.02 13.58
CA GLY A 58 10.95 -46.18 12.46
C GLY A 58 10.31 -44.89 11.95
N LEU A 59 10.53 -43.73 12.59
CA LEU A 59 10.00 -42.43 12.15
C LEU A 59 11.09 -41.60 11.47
N TRP A 60 10.81 -41.19 10.23
CA TRP A 60 11.72 -40.47 9.36
C TRP A 60 11.12 -39.12 8.98
N GLN A 61 11.99 -38.15 8.73
CA GLN A 61 11.59 -36.82 8.27
C GLN A 61 12.41 -36.38 7.07
N TRP A 62 11.83 -35.58 6.19
CA TRP A 62 12.54 -34.98 5.07
C TRP A 62 12.01 -33.57 4.79
N GLU A 63 12.93 -32.64 4.51
CA GLU A 63 12.60 -31.27 4.19
C GLU A 63 12.63 -31.05 2.68
N TYR A 64 11.57 -30.45 2.15
CA TYR A 64 11.44 -30.14 0.74
C TYR A 64 10.93 -28.72 0.55
N THR A 65 11.54 -27.95 -0.34
CA THR A 65 11.04 -26.63 -0.71
C THR A 65 10.15 -26.75 -1.93
N ILE A 66 8.88 -26.37 -1.80
CA ILE A 66 7.93 -26.41 -2.91
C ILE A 66 8.33 -25.35 -3.94
N PRO A 67 8.56 -25.69 -5.21
CA PRO A 67 8.90 -24.70 -6.24
C PRO A 67 7.86 -23.59 -6.34
N MET A 68 8.31 -22.36 -6.58
CA MET A 68 7.43 -21.18 -6.75
C MET A 68 6.45 -21.34 -7.93
N ASP A 69 6.78 -22.17 -8.91
CA ASP A 69 6.00 -22.49 -10.09
C ASP A 69 5.26 -23.84 -10.00
N GLY A 70 5.31 -24.53 -8.86
CA GLY A 70 4.72 -25.87 -8.70
C GLY A 70 3.19 -25.89 -8.83
N THR A 71 2.61 -26.80 -9.62
CA THR A 71 1.16 -26.88 -9.86
C THR A 71 0.32 -26.99 -8.58
N CYS A 72 -0.74 -26.17 -8.43
CA CYS A 72 -1.63 -26.18 -7.27
C CYS A 72 -2.60 -27.36 -7.30
N ALA A 73 -2.18 -28.52 -6.79
CA ALA A 73 -2.97 -29.75 -6.78
C ALA A 73 -2.53 -30.67 -5.64
N ASN A 74 -3.03 -31.91 -5.65
CA ASN A 74 -2.50 -32.95 -4.77
C ASN A 74 -1.17 -33.48 -5.34
N TRP A 75 -0.16 -33.52 -4.47
CA TRP A 75 1.17 -34.06 -4.73
C TRP A 75 1.37 -35.31 -3.88
N LEU A 76 2.34 -36.14 -4.26
CA LEU A 76 2.66 -37.38 -3.55
C LEU A 76 4.09 -37.33 -3.04
N ALA A 77 4.27 -37.70 -1.78
CA ALA A 77 5.57 -38.09 -1.23
C ALA A 77 5.62 -39.62 -1.23
N VAL A 78 6.43 -40.17 -2.13
CA VAL A 78 6.66 -41.61 -2.25
C VAL A 78 7.88 -41.96 -1.43
N TRP A 79 7.66 -42.71 -0.37
CA TRP A 79 8.70 -43.20 0.52
C TRP A 79 9.05 -44.64 0.16
N SER A 80 10.33 -44.98 0.10
CA SER A 80 10.77 -46.36 -0.08
C SER A 80 11.88 -46.74 0.90
N ILE A 81 11.80 -47.95 1.44
CA ILE A 81 12.79 -48.52 2.34
C ILE A 81 13.07 -49.96 1.94
N THR A 82 14.34 -50.38 2.04
CA THR A 82 14.73 -51.79 1.89
C THR A 82 15.18 -52.31 3.23
N ASP A 83 14.54 -53.37 3.71
CA ASP A 83 14.84 -53.98 5.00
C ASP A 83 16.06 -54.94 4.94
N LEU A 84 16.46 -55.46 6.11
CA LEU A 84 17.56 -56.43 6.24
C LEU A 84 17.30 -57.77 5.50
N GLN A 85 16.07 -58.04 5.10
CA GLN A 85 15.65 -59.24 4.38
C GLN A 85 15.56 -58.99 2.87
N LEU A 86 15.99 -57.80 2.41
CA LEU A 86 15.92 -57.34 1.02
C LEU A 86 14.48 -57.14 0.51
N ASN A 87 13.50 -56.99 1.39
CA ASN A 87 12.15 -56.59 0.99
C ASN A 87 12.11 -55.07 0.83
N SER A 88 11.62 -54.61 -0.32
CA SER A 88 11.37 -53.20 -0.57
C SER A 88 9.91 -52.87 -0.25
N THR A 89 9.70 -51.90 0.64
CA THR A 89 8.38 -51.36 0.96
C THR A 89 8.27 -49.96 0.36
N VAL A 90 7.16 -49.67 -0.31
CA VAL A 90 6.87 -48.36 -0.91
C VAL A 90 5.54 -47.85 -0.38
N GLU A 91 5.55 -46.66 0.21
CA GLU A 91 4.38 -46.01 0.78
C GLU A 91 4.18 -44.63 0.14
N LYS A 92 2.94 -44.13 0.12
CA LYS A 92 2.58 -42.86 -0.52
C LYS A 92 1.78 -41.97 0.41
N ASP A 93 2.34 -40.81 0.73
CA ASP A 93 1.64 -39.76 1.47
C ASP A 93 1.13 -38.69 0.49
N VAL A 94 -0.12 -38.27 0.67
CA VAL A 94 -0.74 -37.21 -0.12
C VAL A 94 -0.64 -35.89 0.65
N PHE A 95 -0.21 -34.84 -0.03
CA PHE A 95 -0.31 -33.47 0.46
C PHE A 95 -0.84 -32.54 -0.64
N LYS A 96 -1.44 -31.41 -0.25
CA LYS A 96 -1.98 -30.43 -1.19
C LYS A 96 -1.04 -29.24 -1.30
N VAL A 97 -0.69 -28.88 -2.52
CA VAL A 97 0.00 -27.61 -2.81
C VAL A 97 -1.05 -26.56 -3.13
N ALA A 98 -1.14 -25.55 -2.27
CA ALA A 98 -1.85 -24.31 -2.50
C ALA A 98 -0.89 -23.29 -3.13
N PRO A 99 -1.41 -22.30 -3.87
CA PRO A 99 -0.59 -21.18 -4.30
C PRO A 99 0.05 -20.52 -3.09
N GLU A 100 1.19 -19.88 -3.31
CA GLU A 100 1.74 -18.97 -2.33
C GLU A 100 0.60 -18.03 -1.91
N VAL A 101 0.35 -17.95 -0.61
CA VAL A 101 -0.40 -16.81 -0.07
C VAL A 101 0.58 -15.65 -0.18
N VAL A 102 0.79 -15.19 -1.41
CA VAL A 102 1.08 -13.80 -1.66
C VAL A 102 -0.23 -13.16 -1.21
N GLU A 103 -0.31 -12.81 0.09
CA GLU A 103 -0.97 -11.55 0.40
C GLU A 103 -0.33 -10.60 -0.60
N PRO A 104 -1.06 -10.15 -1.64
CA PRO A 104 -0.42 -9.42 -2.70
C PRO A 104 0.29 -8.28 -2.00
N ASP A 105 1.61 -8.23 -2.05
CA ASP A 105 2.37 -7.04 -1.72
C ASP A 105 1.81 -5.96 -2.66
N GLY A 106 0.77 -5.25 -2.21
CA GLY A 106 -0.04 -4.34 -3.02
C GLY A 106 -1.57 -4.43 -2.90
N LEU A 107 -2.17 -5.49 -2.33
CA LEU A 107 -3.57 -5.45 -1.81
C LEU A 107 -3.51 -5.33 -0.29
N ASP A 108 -2.76 -4.31 0.11
CA ASP A 108 -2.69 -3.82 1.47
C ASP A 108 -4.13 -3.63 1.96
N ARG A 109 -4.45 -4.17 3.15
CA ARG A 109 -5.77 -4.08 3.80
C ARG A 109 -6.14 -2.64 4.23
N THR A 110 -5.50 -1.66 3.58
CA THR A 110 -5.40 -0.23 3.85
C THR A 110 -5.40 0.60 2.56
N ALA A 111 -5.47 -0.03 1.38
CA ALA A 111 -5.43 0.67 0.11
C ALA A 111 -6.53 1.74 0.05
N THR A 112 -6.11 2.99 -0.05
CA THR A 112 -6.98 4.14 -0.17
C THR A 112 -7.21 4.41 -1.65
N TYR A 113 -8.45 4.21 -2.10
CA TYR A 113 -8.85 4.43 -3.49
C TYR A 113 -9.33 5.86 -3.67
N LEU A 114 -9.10 6.41 -4.86
CA LEU A 114 -9.64 7.69 -5.27
C LEU A 114 -10.63 7.49 -6.40
N THR A 115 -11.78 8.13 -6.29
CA THR A 115 -12.80 8.11 -7.33
C THR A 115 -13.36 9.50 -7.57
N MET A 116 -14.06 9.67 -8.69
CA MET A 116 -14.65 10.96 -9.07
C MET A 116 -16.08 11.08 -8.57
N LYS A 117 -16.49 12.30 -8.21
CA LYS A 117 -17.89 12.59 -7.91
C LYS A 117 -18.80 12.20 -9.09
N GLY A 118 -19.85 11.45 -8.80
CA GLY A 118 -20.79 10.89 -9.77
C GLY A 118 -20.37 9.56 -10.38
N ALA A 119 -19.16 9.05 -10.06
CA ALA A 119 -18.75 7.71 -10.46
C ALA A 119 -19.32 6.65 -9.50
N THR A 120 -19.54 5.45 -10.04
CA THR A 120 -19.77 4.23 -9.26
C THR A 120 -18.42 3.58 -8.97
N GLU A 121 -18.24 3.03 -7.78
CA GLU A 121 -17.02 2.35 -7.40
C GLU A 121 -17.28 0.88 -7.08
N ARG A 122 -16.31 0.02 -7.37
CA ARG A 122 -16.40 -1.40 -7.06
C ARG A 122 -15.68 -1.70 -5.75
N LEU A 123 -16.46 -2.03 -4.72
CA LEU A 123 -15.92 -2.50 -3.44
C LEU A 123 -15.70 -4.01 -3.54
N MET A 124 -14.56 -4.53 -3.09
CA MET A 124 -14.22 -5.96 -3.28
C MET A 124 -13.69 -6.62 -2.01
N TRP A 125 -14.38 -7.63 -1.51
CA TRP A 125 -13.79 -8.56 -0.54
C TRP A 125 -13.08 -9.70 -1.25
N LYS A 126 -11.89 -10.08 -0.79
CA LYS A 126 -11.09 -11.19 -1.32
C LYS A 126 -10.73 -12.14 -0.18
N GLY A 127 -11.00 -13.44 -0.37
CA GLY A 127 -10.64 -14.50 0.57
C GLY A 127 -10.19 -15.77 -0.13
N THR A 128 -9.55 -16.69 0.60
CA THR A 128 -9.06 -17.99 0.08
C THR A 128 -10.15 -19.07 0.00
N GLY A 129 -11.37 -18.75 0.40
CA GLY A 129 -12.52 -19.63 0.37
C GLY A 129 -13.81 -18.87 0.62
N ASP A 130 -14.94 -19.54 0.42
CA ASP A 130 -16.25 -18.95 0.67
C ASP A 130 -16.46 -18.70 2.16
N PRO A 131 -16.84 -17.47 2.56
CA PRO A 131 -17.25 -17.19 3.92
C PRO A 131 -18.63 -17.80 4.17
N ASP A 132 -18.87 -18.27 5.40
CA ASP A 132 -20.20 -18.73 5.83
C ASP A 132 -21.21 -17.57 5.88
N ALA A 133 -20.74 -16.38 6.26
CA ALA A 133 -21.49 -15.14 6.13
C ALA A 133 -20.58 -13.97 5.80
N LEU A 134 -21.06 -13.07 4.94
CA LEU A 134 -20.38 -11.84 4.52
C LEU A 134 -21.40 -10.70 4.48
N PHE A 135 -21.04 -9.59 5.10
CA PHE A 135 -21.80 -8.35 5.13
C PHE A 135 -20.90 -7.18 4.77
N LEU A 136 -21.47 -6.21 4.07
CA LEU A 136 -20.81 -4.94 3.74
C LEU A 136 -21.63 -3.80 4.38
N THR A 137 -20.95 -2.96 5.16
CA THR A 137 -21.44 -1.66 5.59
C THR A 137 -20.65 -0.59 4.84
N PHE A 138 -21.33 0.30 4.13
CA PHE A 138 -20.70 1.39 3.38
C PHE A 138 -21.24 2.74 3.85
N GLU A 139 -20.34 3.59 4.34
CA GLU A 139 -20.70 4.86 4.98
C GLU A 139 -19.86 6.03 4.48
N CYS A 140 -20.49 7.21 4.39
CA CYS A 140 -19.77 8.48 4.26
C CYS A 140 -19.45 9.02 5.66
N ILE A 141 -18.16 9.23 5.95
CA ILE A 141 -17.69 9.63 7.29
C ILE A 141 -18.22 11.02 7.70
N GLN A 142 -18.51 11.89 6.73
CA GLN A 142 -18.91 13.28 7.01
C GLN A 142 -20.42 13.45 7.24
N ASP A 143 -21.24 12.73 6.48
CA ASP A 143 -22.69 12.95 6.45
C ASP A 143 -23.50 11.89 7.20
N ASP A 144 -22.84 10.86 7.77
CA ASP A 144 -23.47 9.74 8.48
C ASP A 144 -24.54 9.02 7.63
N THR A 145 -24.49 9.22 6.31
CA THR A 145 -25.33 8.50 5.35
C THR A 145 -24.70 7.14 5.11
N TYR A 146 -25.41 6.09 5.51
CA TYR A 146 -24.94 4.72 5.41
C TYR A 146 -25.88 3.84 4.57
N LEU A 147 -25.29 2.96 3.77
CA LEU A 147 -25.91 1.72 3.31
C LEU A 147 -25.44 0.63 4.25
N ASP A 148 -26.31 0.23 5.19
CA ASP A 148 -25.94 -0.74 6.21
C ASP A 148 -26.32 -2.17 5.81
N ASN A 149 -25.47 -3.12 6.20
CA ASN A 149 -25.70 -4.56 6.14
C ASN A 149 -26.14 -5.08 4.77
N ILE A 150 -25.45 -4.69 3.69
CA ILE A 150 -25.62 -5.31 2.37
C ILE A 150 -25.24 -6.80 2.52
N PRO A 151 -26.18 -7.75 2.32
CA PRO A 151 -25.93 -9.16 2.52
C PRO A 151 -25.17 -9.76 1.31
N ILE A 152 -24.50 -10.89 1.55
CA ILE A 152 -23.80 -11.66 0.51
C ILE A 152 -24.67 -11.97 -0.73
N THR A 153 -26.00 -12.07 -0.57
CA THR A 153 -26.95 -12.35 -1.67
C THR A 153 -27.04 -11.24 -2.70
N ASP A 154 -26.68 -10.02 -2.32
CA ASP A 154 -26.73 -8.84 -3.19
C ASP A 154 -25.37 -8.57 -3.84
N MET A 155 -24.38 -9.41 -3.54
CA MET A 155 -23.01 -9.30 -4.03
C MET A 155 -22.79 -10.24 -5.21
N THR A 156 -21.87 -9.85 -6.10
CA THR A 156 -21.45 -10.73 -7.19
C THR A 156 -20.20 -11.51 -6.78
N ARG A 157 -20.30 -12.83 -6.87
CA ARG A 157 -19.20 -13.76 -6.59
C ARG A 157 -18.41 -14.07 -7.86
N VAL A 158 -17.10 -13.98 -7.78
CA VAL A 158 -16.16 -14.35 -8.85
C VAL A 158 -15.05 -15.22 -8.26
N GLU A 159 -14.77 -16.33 -8.92
CA GLU A 159 -13.59 -17.14 -8.60
C GLU A 159 -12.44 -16.74 -9.53
N GLN A 160 -11.30 -16.41 -8.94
CA GLN A 160 -10.08 -16.11 -9.69
C GLN A 160 -8.90 -16.82 -9.01
N ASP A 161 -8.31 -17.76 -9.75
CA ASP A 161 -7.22 -18.63 -9.31
C ASP A 161 -7.57 -19.50 -8.08
N CYS A 162 -7.23 -19.01 -6.89
CA CYS A 162 -7.44 -19.67 -5.59
C CYS A 162 -8.19 -18.78 -4.61
N TYR A 163 -8.67 -17.64 -5.09
CA TYR A 163 -9.38 -16.67 -4.30
C TYR A 163 -10.84 -16.62 -4.74
N VAL A 164 -11.72 -16.49 -3.76
CA VAL A 164 -13.09 -16.08 -3.96
C VAL A 164 -13.16 -14.58 -3.73
N ILE A 165 -13.65 -13.86 -4.73
CA ILE A 165 -13.85 -12.42 -4.70
C ILE A 165 -15.35 -12.16 -4.68
N TYR A 166 -15.81 -11.43 -3.67
CA TYR A 166 -17.15 -10.88 -3.62
C TYR A 166 -17.05 -9.39 -3.88
N TYR A 167 -17.81 -8.87 -4.84
CA TYR A 167 -17.83 -7.43 -5.09
C TYR A 167 -19.24 -6.86 -5.09
N TYR A 168 -19.30 -5.58 -4.75
CA TYR A 168 -20.50 -4.76 -4.76
C TYR A 168 -20.19 -3.45 -5.47
N ASP A 169 -20.97 -3.13 -6.50
CA ASP A 169 -20.86 -1.88 -7.23
C ASP A 169 -21.73 -0.83 -6.53
N THR A 170 -21.13 0.26 -6.04
CA THR A 170 -21.85 1.32 -5.33
C THR A 170 -22.78 2.08 -6.27
N ALA A 171 -23.81 2.71 -5.70
CA ALA A 171 -24.50 3.80 -6.39
C ALA A 171 -23.52 4.95 -6.69
N ALA A 172 -23.86 5.79 -7.67
CA ALA A 172 -23.05 6.94 -8.03
C ALA A 172 -22.80 7.82 -6.79
N LEU A 173 -21.54 8.07 -6.48
CA LEU A 173 -21.14 8.81 -5.27
C LEU A 173 -21.35 10.30 -5.49
N THR A 174 -22.47 10.84 -5.02
CA THR A 174 -22.87 12.21 -5.29
C THR A 174 -22.15 13.25 -4.45
N GLU A 175 -21.64 12.87 -3.27
CA GLU A 175 -20.99 13.79 -2.34
C GLU A 175 -19.47 13.61 -2.33
N GLU A 176 -18.75 14.72 -2.25
CA GLU A 176 -17.30 14.71 -1.99
C GLU A 176 -17.04 14.37 -0.53
N GLY A 177 -16.04 13.53 -0.26
CA GLY A 177 -15.76 13.12 1.11
C GLY A 177 -14.95 11.85 1.22
N ASP A 178 -14.73 11.44 2.46
CA ASP A 178 -14.08 10.19 2.81
C ASP A 178 -15.17 9.15 3.11
N TYR A 179 -15.10 8.02 2.44
CA TYR A 179 -16.02 6.88 2.55
C TYR A 179 -15.27 5.68 3.10
N MET A 180 -15.96 4.88 3.92
CA MET A 180 -15.42 3.65 4.47
C MET A 180 -16.34 2.48 4.15
N ALA A 181 -15.76 1.43 3.58
CA ALA A 181 -16.42 0.16 3.36
C ALA A 181 -15.89 -0.85 4.38
N THR A 182 -16.75 -1.29 5.30
CA THR A 182 -16.42 -2.28 6.31
C THR A 182 -17.05 -3.62 5.92
N TRP A 183 -16.20 -4.57 5.59
CA TRP A 183 -16.55 -5.95 5.34
C TRP A 183 -16.49 -6.74 6.63
N ARG A 184 -17.62 -7.34 7.01
CA ARG A 184 -17.75 -8.19 8.18
C ARG A 184 -18.02 -9.61 7.72
N PHE A 185 -17.15 -10.55 8.08
CA PHE A 185 -17.27 -11.93 7.61
C PHE A 185 -16.93 -12.95 8.68
N ARG A 186 -17.39 -14.19 8.49
CA ARG A 186 -17.00 -15.35 9.29
C ARG A 186 -16.77 -16.55 8.37
N ARG A 187 -15.79 -17.38 8.68
CA ARG A 187 -15.40 -18.53 7.82
C ARG A 187 -16.28 -19.75 8.05
N THR A 188 -16.70 -19.94 9.30
CA THR A 188 -17.62 -21.00 9.72
C THR A 188 -18.66 -20.43 10.68
N GLU A 189 -19.79 -21.13 10.85
CA GLU A 189 -20.86 -20.71 11.77
C GLU A 189 -20.36 -20.49 13.21
N THR A 190 -19.34 -21.25 13.63
CA THR A 190 -18.74 -21.18 14.98
C THR A 190 -17.53 -20.23 15.08
N SER A 191 -17.02 -19.71 13.96
CA SER A 191 -15.87 -18.80 13.96
C SER A 191 -16.24 -17.40 14.44
N SER A 192 -15.29 -16.68 15.05
CA SER A 192 -15.47 -15.27 15.39
C SER A 192 -15.59 -14.41 14.14
N TRP A 193 -16.30 -13.29 14.24
CA TRP A 193 -16.37 -12.30 13.17
C TRP A 193 -15.01 -11.65 12.94
N GLU A 194 -14.58 -11.61 11.67
CA GLU A 194 -13.43 -10.88 11.16
C GLU A 194 -13.91 -9.62 10.43
N TYR A 195 -13.07 -8.58 10.40
CA TYR A 195 -13.37 -7.31 9.76
C TYR A 195 -12.26 -6.95 8.76
N ASN A 196 -12.65 -6.42 7.62
CA ASN A 196 -11.76 -5.85 6.62
C ASN A 196 -12.31 -4.49 6.19
N THR A 197 -11.46 -3.47 6.08
CA THR A 197 -11.88 -2.10 5.76
C THR A 197 -11.24 -1.65 4.45
N GLN A 198 -12.01 -0.96 3.61
CA GLN A 198 -11.51 -0.24 2.45
C GLN A 198 -11.87 1.23 2.59
N TYR A 199 -10.88 2.08 2.31
CA TYR A 199 -11.06 3.53 2.31
C TYR A 199 -11.21 4.01 0.88
N LEU A 200 -12.26 4.76 0.64
CA LEU A 200 -12.54 5.39 -0.64
C LEU A 200 -12.63 6.89 -0.42
N ILE A 201 -11.94 7.66 -1.24
CA ILE A 201 -11.96 9.11 -1.18
C ILE A 201 -12.56 9.65 -2.47
N VAL A 202 -13.52 10.54 -2.35
CA VAL A 202 -14.07 11.35 -3.44
C VAL A 202 -13.52 12.77 -3.27
N PRO A 203 -12.43 13.15 -3.98
CA PRO A 203 -11.78 14.43 -3.76
C PRO A 203 -12.64 15.61 -4.20
N TRP A 204 -12.50 16.71 -3.46
CA TRP A 204 -13.00 18.01 -3.86
C TRP A 204 -12.44 18.43 -5.23
N ARG A 205 -13.27 19.06 -6.07
CA ARG A 205 -12.87 19.50 -7.42
C ARG A 205 -11.53 20.27 -7.49
N PRO A 206 -11.17 21.15 -6.54
CA PRO A 206 -9.86 21.82 -6.53
C PRO A 206 -8.67 20.86 -6.47
N PHE A 207 -8.80 19.66 -5.91
CA PHE A 207 -7.75 18.64 -5.94
C PHE A 207 -7.36 18.31 -7.38
N TRP A 208 -8.33 17.93 -8.21
CA TRP A 208 -8.09 17.52 -9.60
C TRP A 208 -7.44 18.61 -10.44
N PHE A 209 -7.75 19.88 -10.18
CA PHE A 209 -7.12 21.01 -10.87
C PHE A 209 -5.67 21.24 -10.43
N ASN A 210 -5.34 21.00 -9.16
CA ASN A 210 -4.01 21.23 -8.62
C ASN A 210 -3.09 19.99 -8.71
N LEU A 211 -3.66 18.80 -8.87
CA LEU A 211 -2.94 17.52 -8.92
C LEU A 211 -1.83 17.51 -9.99
N PRO A 212 -2.04 17.96 -11.24
CA PRO A 212 -0.97 17.99 -12.24
C PRO A 212 0.19 18.89 -11.83
N HIS A 213 -0.10 20.02 -11.18
CA HIS A 213 0.93 20.96 -10.71
C HIS A 213 1.74 20.37 -9.56
N LEU A 214 1.07 19.67 -8.63
CA LEU A 214 1.73 18.97 -7.53
C LEU A 214 2.57 17.80 -8.04
N ARG A 215 2.02 16.95 -8.92
CA ARG A 215 2.77 15.86 -9.55
C ARG A 215 4.00 16.38 -10.27
N MET A 216 3.85 17.41 -11.08
CA MET A 216 4.97 18.01 -11.79
C MET A 216 6.05 18.59 -10.85
N LEU A 217 5.66 19.16 -9.71
CA LEU A 217 6.58 19.67 -8.70
C LEU A 217 7.39 18.54 -8.06
N VAL A 218 6.70 17.46 -7.67
CA VAL A 218 7.27 16.36 -6.89
C VAL A 218 7.98 15.33 -7.78
N ASP A 219 7.37 14.94 -8.89
CA ASP A 219 7.92 13.94 -9.83
C ASP A 219 9.16 14.46 -10.57
N LYS A 220 9.33 15.79 -10.72
CA LYS A 220 10.57 16.36 -11.30
C LYS A 220 11.80 16.05 -10.44
N LEU A 221 11.64 15.95 -9.12
CA LEU A 221 12.73 15.56 -8.21
C LEU A 221 13.07 14.06 -8.33
N ASN A 222 12.17 13.26 -8.92
CA ASN A 222 12.31 11.80 -9.01
C ASN A 222 13.01 11.31 -10.28
N LYS A 223 13.34 12.20 -11.23
CA LYS A 223 13.92 11.80 -12.53
C LYS A 223 15.33 11.19 -12.45
N VAL A 224 15.94 11.13 -11.28
CA VAL A 224 17.33 10.65 -11.10
C VAL A 224 17.37 9.18 -10.64
N THR A 225 16.27 8.58 -10.17
CA THR A 225 16.26 7.21 -9.66
C THR A 225 15.88 6.17 -10.72
N THR A 226 16.60 5.05 -10.75
CA THR A 226 16.33 3.88 -11.60
C THR A 226 15.05 3.14 -11.19
N THR A 227 14.59 3.34 -9.96
CA THR A 227 13.30 2.86 -9.47
C THR A 227 12.28 4.00 -9.49
N PRO A 228 11.11 3.84 -10.16
CA PRO A 228 10.03 4.80 -10.11
C PRO A 228 9.36 4.74 -8.74
N LEU A 229 9.88 5.50 -7.77
CA LEU A 229 9.17 5.81 -6.52
C LEU A 229 8.14 6.91 -6.81
N SER A 230 7.04 6.53 -7.45
CA SER A 230 5.93 7.45 -7.77
C SER A 230 4.95 7.51 -6.61
N TYR A 231 4.58 8.72 -6.20
CA TYR A 231 3.50 8.90 -5.22
C TYR A 231 2.17 8.41 -5.80
N LEU A 232 1.41 7.71 -4.96
CA LEU A 232 0.03 7.38 -5.26
C LEU A 232 -0.82 8.67 -5.20
N ASP A 233 -1.86 8.74 -6.03
CA ASP A 233 -2.74 9.92 -6.03
C ASP A 233 -3.39 10.14 -4.64
N SER A 234 -3.65 9.07 -3.88
CA SER A 234 -4.21 9.12 -2.53
C SER A 234 -3.26 9.78 -1.52
N GLU A 235 -1.96 9.52 -1.63
CA GLU A 235 -0.92 10.18 -0.83
C GLU A 235 -0.82 11.66 -1.18
N LEU A 236 -0.93 11.99 -2.47
CA LEU A 236 -0.95 13.39 -2.93
C LEU A 236 -2.21 14.13 -2.45
N TYR A 237 -3.36 13.46 -2.38
CA TYR A 237 -4.57 14.03 -1.79
C TYR A 237 -4.37 14.37 -0.31
N LYS A 238 -3.83 13.44 0.49
CA LYS A 238 -3.52 13.71 1.90
C LYS A 238 -2.45 14.78 2.06
N SER A 239 -1.45 14.81 1.18
CA SER A 239 -0.43 15.88 1.15
C SER A 239 -1.04 17.25 0.86
N MET A 240 -2.04 17.32 -0.04
CA MET A 240 -2.80 18.54 -0.27
C MET A 240 -3.62 18.98 0.95
N GLN A 241 -4.23 18.04 1.66
CA GLN A 241 -4.95 18.33 2.90
C GLN A 241 -4.02 18.94 3.97
N GLN A 242 -2.83 18.34 4.16
CA GLN A 242 -1.84 18.84 5.12
C GLN A 242 -1.22 20.17 4.66
N GLY A 243 -0.97 20.32 3.36
CA GLY A 243 -0.50 21.58 2.77
C GLY A 243 -1.48 22.74 2.99
N LEU A 244 -2.79 22.48 2.96
CA LEU A 244 -3.80 23.49 3.32
C LEU A 244 -3.72 23.85 4.79
N GLY A 245 -3.52 22.86 5.67
CA GLY A 245 -3.25 23.08 7.08
C GLY A 245 -2.06 24.02 7.31
N LEU A 246 -0.93 23.75 6.63
CA LEU A 246 0.26 24.61 6.69
C LEU A 246 0.00 26.03 6.16
N LEU A 247 -0.71 26.15 5.04
CA LEU A 247 -1.10 27.46 4.48
C LEU A 247 -1.93 28.28 5.49
N ASN A 248 -2.78 27.61 6.27
CA ASN A 248 -3.62 28.21 7.29
C ASN A 248 -2.86 28.65 8.55
N THR A 249 -1.78 27.94 8.93
CA THR A 249 -0.98 28.29 10.12
C THR A 249 -0.01 29.44 9.90
N VAL A 250 0.38 29.75 8.66
CA VAL A 250 1.24 30.90 8.38
C VAL A 250 0.45 32.20 8.52
N HIS A 251 1.02 33.14 9.29
CA HIS A 251 0.38 34.40 9.64
C HIS A 251 0.03 35.26 8.39
N PRO A 252 -1.17 35.90 8.36
CA PRO A 252 -2.24 35.82 9.35
C PRO A 252 -2.94 34.46 9.35
N LEU A 253 -3.34 33.96 10.53
CA LEU A 253 -4.03 32.69 10.66
C LEU A 253 -5.36 32.70 9.90
N THR A 254 -5.65 31.63 9.16
CA THR A 254 -6.87 31.48 8.36
C THR A 254 -7.52 30.13 8.59
N ASN A 255 -8.83 30.04 8.34
CA ASN A 255 -9.57 28.78 8.36
C ASN A 255 -10.07 28.45 6.95
N TRP A 256 -9.15 28.45 5.98
CA TRP A 256 -9.52 28.06 4.62
C TRP A 256 -9.74 26.55 4.55
N THR A 257 -10.75 26.16 3.80
CA THR A 257 -11.18 24.81 3.45
C THR A 257 -11.00 24.65 1.95
N TRP A 258 -11.09 23.42 1.44
CA TRP A 258 -11.00 23.13 0.01
C TRP A 258 -11.87 24.04 -0.87
N MET A 259 -13.02 24.48 -0.35
CA MET A 259 -14.02 25.26 -1.09
C MET A 259 -13.82 26.77 -1.05
N ASN A 260 -13.05 27.31 -0.10
CA ASN A 260 -12.97 28.76 0.13
C ASN A 260 -11.53 29.32 0.12
N VAL A 261 -10.53 28.55 -0.31
CA VAL A 261 -9.18 29.06 -0.56
C VAL A 261 -9.25 30.09 -1.69
N PRO A 262 -8.79 31.33 -1.49
CA PRO A 262 -8.75 32.33 -2.55
C PRO A 262 -7.81 31.89 -3.68
N ALA A 263 -8.21 32.07 -4.93
CA ALA A 263 -7.48 31.55 -6.10
C ALA A 263 -6.01 32.02 -6.17
N GLN A 264 -5.71 33.22 -5.69
CA GLN A 264 -4.33 33.74 -5.63
C GLN A 264 -3.40 32.93 -4.70
N PHE A 265 -3.95 32.07 -3.83
CA PHE A 265 -3.19 31.19 -2.94
C PHE A 265 -3.08 29.75 -3.42
N TYR A 266 -3.65 29.37 -4.57
CA TYR A 266 -3.46 28.01 -5.12
C TYR A 266 -1.99 27.65 -5.37
N PRO A 267 -1.14 28.53 -5.94
CA PRO A 267 0.30 28.25 -6.07
C PRO A 267 0.98 27.95 -4.72
N TRP A 268 0.63 28.73 -3.69
CA TRP A 268 1.16 28.57 -2.33
C TRP A 268 0.67 27.29 -1.68
N TRP A 269 -0.59 26.91 -1.93
CA TRP A 269 -1.14 25.65 -1.47
C TRP A 269 -0.43 24.46 -2.11
N VAL A 270 -0.22 24.46 -3.43
CA VAL A 270 0.54 23.41 -4.13
C VAL A 270 1.95 23.29 -3.57
N LEU A 271 2.63 24.41 -3.33
CA LEU A 271 3.96 24.42 -2.73
C LEU A 271 3.96 23.84 -1.30
N CYS A 272 3.03 24.26 -0.44
CA CYS A 272 2.90 23.72 0.92
C CYS A 272 2.59 22.21 0.92
N SER A 273 1.80 21.76 -0.06
CA SER A 273 1.45 20.35 -0.25
C SER A 273 2.67 19.54 -0.72
N GLY A 274 3.45 20.11 -1.64
CA GLY A 274 4.71 19.55 -2.10
C GLY A 274 5.73 19.42 -0.98
N LEU A 275 5.85 20.43 -0.12
CA LEU A 275 6.71 20.37 1.05
C LEU A 275 6.36 19.16 1.93
N TRP A 276 5.07 18.94 2.20
CA TRP A 276 4.62 17.80 2.99
C TRP A 276 4.96 16.46 2.31
N ALA A 277 4.68 16.33 1.01
CA ALA A 277 5.01 15.14 0.23
C ALA A 277 6.52 14.84 0.21
N LEU A 278 7.37 15.88 0.14
CA LEU A 278 8.82 15.70 0.20
C LEU A 278 9.30 15.31 1.59
N THR A 279 8.72 15.88 2.65
CA THR A 279 9.07 15.49 4.02
C THR A 279 8.68 14.04 4.33
N SER A 280 7.53 13.56 3.85
CA SER A 280 7.15 12.15 4.05
C SER A 280 8.11 11.21 3.32
N ARG A 281 8.53 11.57 2.11
CA ARG A 281 9.53 10.80 1.36
C ARG A 281 10.92 10.85 2.00
N GLN A 282 11.31 11.96 2.60
CA GLN A 282 12.59 12.04 3.32
C GLN A 282 12.67 10.96 4.41
N ILE A 283 11.58 10.71 5.11
CA ILE A 283 11.51 9.65 6.13
C ILE A 283 11.70 8.27 5.47
N LEU A 284 11.00 8.01 4.36
CA LEU A 284 11.16 6.76 3.60
C LEU A 284 12.62 6.55 3.12
N GLU A 285 13.24 7.58 2.56
CA GLU A 285 14.62 7.50 2.05
C GLU A 285 15.65 7.29 3.18
N ILE A 286 15.37 7.81 4.39
CA ILE A 286 16.18 7.52 5.58
C ILE A 286 16.07 6.03 5.96
N GLU A 287 14.88 5.44 5.87
CA GLU A 287 14.68 4.02 6.21
C GLU A 287 15.29 3.07 5.17
N VAL A 288 15.25 3.45 3.89
CA VAL A 288 15.80 2.67 2.77
C VAL A 288 17.32 2.85 2.63
N GLN A 289 17.92 3.74 3.42
CA GLN A 289 19.36 3.97 3.38
C GLN A 289 20.11 2.70 3.83
N HIS A 290 20.83 2.07 2.90
CA HIS A 290 21.65 0.90 3.15
C HIS A 290 23.11 1.20 2.86
N THR A 291 23.97 0.99 3.85
CA THR A 291 25.42 1.06 3.69
C THR A 291 25.97 -0.33 3.40
N ALA A 292 26.33 -0.61 2.15
CA ALA A 292 27.03 -1.83 1.79
C ALA A 292 28.55 -1.62 1.93
N SER A 293 29.15 -2.20 2.97
CA SER A 293 30.60 -2.16 3.20
C SER A 293 31.22 -3.53 2.90
N GLY A 294 31.90 -3.64 1.76
CA GLY A 294 32.77 -4.77 1.42
C GLY A 294 34.24 -4.42 1.65
N GLN A 295 35.10 -5.42 1.87
CA GLN A 295 36.53 -5.27 2.25
C GLN A 295 37.41 -4.40 1.31
N THR A 296 36.89 -3.92 0.18
CA THR A 296 37.65 -3.08 -0.76
C THR A 296 36.88 -1.89 -1.33
N VAL A 297 35.55 -1.78 -1.17
CA VAL A 297 34.74 -0.65 -1.66
C VAL A 297 33.54 -0.42 -0.73
N THR A 298 33.37 0.81 -0.26
CA THR A 298 32.13 1.29 0.38
C THR A 298 31.27 1.93 -0.69
N LEU A 299 30.11 1.33 -0.99
CA LEU A 299 29.10 1.97 -1.82
C LEU A 299 28.09 2.64 -0.87
N GLU A 300 28.22 3.95 -0.74
CA GLU A 300 27.25 4.78 0.00
C GLU A 300 26.31 5.44 -1.01
N TYR A 301 25.02 5.21 -0.83
CA TYR A 301 23.97 5.87 -1.59
C TYR A 301 23.20 6.76 -0.61
N ASP A 302 23.48 8.06 -0.63
CA ASP A 302 22.82 9.06 0.23
C ASP A 302 21.92 9.98 -0.59
N HIS A 303 20.62 9.78 -0.45
CA HIS A 303 19.57 10.58 -1.08
C HIS A 303 18.98 11.64 -0.14
N VAL A 304 19.31 11.55 1.16
CA VAL A 304 18.72 12.37 2.21
C VAL A 304 19.28 13.78 2.18
N GLY A 305 20.58 13.93 1.93
CA GLY A 305 21.26 15.23 1.89
C GLY A 305 20.64 16.23 0.90
N PRO A 306 20.61 15.92 -0.42
CA PRO A 306 20.05 16.83 -1.42
C PRO A 306 18.56 17.13 -1.20
N LEU A 307 17.78 16.14 -0.73
CA LEU A 307 16.35 16.31 -0.45
C LEU A 307 16.12 17.28 0.73
N SER A 308 16.91 17.15 1.80
CA SER A 308 16.88 18.03 2.96
C SER A 308 17.17 19.49 2.59
N GLU A 309 18.13 19.73 1.69
CA GLU A 309 18.44 21.08 1.21
C GLU A 309 17.26 21.70 0.45
N VAL A 310 16.58 20.93 -0.41
CA VAL A 310 15.40 21.41 -1.14
C VAL A 310 14.25 21.74 -0.18
N ILE A 311 13.98 20.86 0.79
CA ILE A 311 12.98 21.05 1.83
C ILE A 311 13.26 22.35 2.59
N SER A 312 14.51 22.58 3.02
CA SER A 312 14.92 23.78 3.74
C SER A 312 14.68 25.06 2.91
N ARG A 313 15.10 25.08 1.63
CA ARG A 313 14.87 26.23 0.74
C ARG A 313 13.39 26.55 0.55
N TRP A 314 12.53 25.52 0.48
CA TRP A 314 11.09 25.73 0.35
C TRP A 314 10.47 26.25 1.64
N GLN A 315 10.91 25.77 2.80
CA GLN A 315 10.49 26.31 4.10
C GLN A 315 10.85 27.79 4.23
N ASP A 316 12.06 28.17 3.84
CA ASP A 316 12.51 29.56 3.84
C ASP A 316 11.67 30.42 2.88
N MET A 317 11.39 29.93 1.68
CA MET A 317 10.53 30.65 0.72
C MET A 317 9.09 30.83 1.25
N ILE A 318 8.51 29.81 1.88
CA ILE A 318 7.19 29.94 2.52
C ILE A 318 7.24 31.01 3.61
N ARG A 319 8.28 31.01 4.44
CA ARG A 319 8.43 32.00 5.52
C ARG A 319 8.60 33.42 4.98
N ASP A 320 9.47 33.60 4.00
CA ASP A 320 9.90 34.91 3.54
C ASP A 320 8.92 35.54 2.55
N TRP A 321 8.27 34.74 1.70
CA TRP A 321 7.46 35.27 0.58
C TRP A 321 5.97 35.06 0.80
N MET A 322 5.55 33.92 1.36
CA MET A 322 4.12 33.65 1.57
C MET A 322 3.52 34.55 2.65
N MET A 323 4.23 34.74 3.76
CA MET A 323 3.77 35.58 4.87
C MET A 323 3.48 37.04 4.43
N PRO A 324 4.40 37.76 3.77
CA PRO A 324 4.09 39.11 3.28
C PRO A 324 3.03 39.13 2.18
N ALA A 325 2.97 38.12 1.31
CA ALA A 325 1.93 37.99 0.29
C ALA A 325 0.53 37.84 0.92
N LYS A 326 0.41 36.98 1.93
CA LYS A 326 -0.82 36.79 2.70
C LYS A 326 -1.22 38.08 3.40
N LEU A 327 -0.29 38.74 4.11
CA LEU A 327 -0.54 40.04 4.74
C LEU A 327 -0.99 41.13 3.75
N ALA A 328 -0.39 41.19 2.55
CA ALA A 328 -0.77 42.14 1.52
C ALA A 328 -2.21 41.91 1.04
N ALA A 329 -2.59 40.65 0.78
CA ALA A 329 -3.96 40.30 0.37
C ALA A 329 -4.99 40.62 1.48
N PHE A 330 -4.64 40.37 2.75
CA PHE A 330 -5.49 40.74 3.87
C PHE A 330 -5.64 42.26 4.03
N ARG A 331 -4.57 43.03 3.83
CA ARG A 331 -4.64 44.51 3.82
C ARG A 331 -5.44 45.08 2.65
N GLN A 332 -5.50 44.37 1.53
CA GLN A 332 -6.29 44.80 0.38
C GLN A 332 -7.78 44.51 0.59
N SER A 333 -8.11 43.39 1.22
CA SER A 333 -9.50 42.98 1.50
C SER A 333 -10.10 43.69 2.71
N ALA A 334 -9.32 43.91 3.77
CA ALA A 334 -9.71 44.78 4.86
C ALA A 334 -9.53 46.23 4.40
N GLY A 335 -10.63 46.90 4.04
CA GLY A 335 -10.62 48.28 3.56
C GLY A 335 -9.81 49.24 4.45
N PRO A 336 -9.55 50.47 3.98
CA PRO A 336 -8.53 51.39 4.51
C PRO A 336 -8.64 51.83 6.00
N GLY A 337 -9.56 51.27 6.79
CA GLY A 337 -9.75 51.56 8.21
C GLY A 337 -9.64 50.37 9.18
N MET A 338 -9.44 49.13 8.74
CA MET A 338 -9.53 47.96 9.65
C MET A 338 -8.23 47.23 9.99
N VAL A 339 -7.08 47.58 9.38
CA VAL A 339 -5.80 46.94 9.74
C VAL A 339 -4.78 47.97 10.18
N ALA A 340 -4.82 48.25 11.49
CA ALA A 340 -3.73 48.59 12.41
C ALA A 340 -3.95 49.87 13.23
N VAL A 341 -3.45 49.80 14.47
CA VAL A 341 -3.12 50.89 15.40
C VAL A 341 -2.06 51.86 14.82
N ARG A 342 -1.97 52.01 13.49
CA ARG A 342 -1.16 53.04 12.85
C ARG A 342 -1.94 53.66 11.69
N PRO A 343 -2.16 54.99 11.72
CA PRO A 343 -2.94 55.68 10.70
C PRO A 343 -2.30 55.54 9.32
N TYR A 344 -3.14 55.22 8.35
CA TYR A 344 -2.85 55.18 6.93
C TYR A 344 -2.21 56.52 6.48
N ARG A 345 -0.96 56.48 6.02
CA ARG A 345 -0.33 57.59 5.28
C ARG A 345 -0.42 57.30 3.79
N ALA A 346 -1.20 58.09 3.07
CA ALA A 346 -1.54 57.96 1.64
C ALA A 346 -0.34 58.03 0.66
N THR A 347 0.89 58.22 1.13
CA THR A 347 2.09 58.44 0.31
C THR A 347 2.92 57.18 0.01
N TYR A 348 2.54 55.99 0.49
CA TYR A 348 3.29 54.74 0.27
C TYR A 348 2.60 53.79 -0.74
N ASN A 349 2.37 54.25 -1.97
CA ASN A 349 1.74 53.45 -3.04
C ASN A 349 2.65 52.42 -3.74
N GLN A 350 3.91 52.27 -3.34
CA GLN A 350 4.91 51.47 -4.09
C GLN A 350 5.61 50.35 -3.29
N ARG A 351 5.07 49.92 -2.15
CA ARG A 351 5.62 48.73 -1.43
C ARG A 351 4.69 47.52 -1.40
N VAL A 352 3.56 47.58 -2.12
CA VAL A 352 2.64 46.46 -2.24
C VAL A 352 3.07 45.66 -3.47
N PHE A 353 3.56 44.44 -3.27
CA PHE A 353 3.64 43.46 -4.35
C PHE A 353 2.23 43.35 -4.95
N ARG A 354 2.06 43.81 -6.20
CA ARG A 354 0.80 43.60 -6.92
C ARG A 354 0.72 42.12 -7.25
N MET A 355 0.12 41.32 -6.36
CA MET A 355 -0.42 40.04 -6.77
C MET A 355 -1.54 40.37 -7.76
N SER A 356 -1.30 40.10 -9.04
CA SER A 356 -2.33 40.33 -10.04
C SER A 356 -3.51 39.41 -9.68
N GLN A 357 -4.70 39.99 -9.51
CA GLN A 357 -5.93 39.23 -9.47
C GLN A 357 -6.23 38.77 -10.91
N SER A 358 -5.44 37.83 -11.43
CA SER A 358 -5.79 37.15 -12.67
C SER A 358 -6.44 35.82 -12.30
N ALA A 359 -7.48 35.43 -13.04
CA ALA A 359 -8.04 34.08 -13.02
C ALA A 359 -7.02 33.02 -13.51
N GLY A 360 -5.77 33.41 -13.77
CA GLY A 360 -4.64 32.59 -14.16
C GLY A 360 -3.54 32.52 -13.10
N ALA A 361 -3.85 32.57 -11.80
CA ALA A 361 -2.83 32.45 -10.74
C ALA A 361 -1.92 31.21 -10.88
N LEU A 362 -2.40 30.13 -11.50
CA LEU A 362 -1.59 28.94 -11.84
C LEU A 362 -0.70 29.13 -13.08
N GLN A 363 -1.00 30.10 -13.96
CA GLN A 363 -0.15 30.49 -15.10
C GLN A 363 1.11 31.23 -14.64
N ASP A 364 1.11 31.82 -13.44
CA ASP A 364 2.27 32.44 -12.83
C ASP A 364 3.16 31.42 -12.08
N PHE A 365 2.69 30.18 -11.92
CA PHE A 365 3.43 29.12 -11.22
C PHE A 365 4.78 28.76 -11.88
N PRO A 366 4.91 28.70 -13.22
CA PRO A 366 6.21 28.53 -13.87
C PRO A 366 7.22 29.62 -13.57
N ALA A 367 6.78 30.88 -13.39
CA ALA A 367 7.67 31.97 -13.00
C ALA A 367 8.15 31.81 -11.54
N LEU A 368 7.28 31.35 -10.64
CA LEU A 368 7.65 31.00 -9.26
C LEU A 368 8.65 29.84 -9.23
N LEU A 369 8.46 28.81 -10.06
CA LEU A 369 9.41 27.68 -10.20
C LEU A 369 10.75 28.10 -10.83
N GLY A 370 10.74 29.05 -11.77
CA GLY A 370 11.97 29.60 -12.34
C GLY A 370 12.84 30.31 -11.30
N GLN A 371 12.22 31.01 -10.33
CA GLN A 371 12.94 31.62 -9.20
C GLN A 371 13.58 30.58 -8.26
N LEU A 372 13.11 29.33 -8.29
CA LEU A 372 13.67 28.20 -7.55
C LEU A 372 14.84 27.51 -8.27
N GLY A 373 15.26 28.01 -9.44
CA GLY A 373 16.27 27.35 -10.28
C GLY A 373 15.78 26.07 -10.94
N ILE A 374 14.47 25.81 -10.88
CA ILE A 374 13.81 24.69 -11.55
C ILE A 374 13.40 25.19 -12.93
N TRP A 375 14.35 25.12 -13.87
CA TRP A 375 14.13 25.53 -15.26
C TRP A 375 13.30 24.50 -16.02
N TRP A 376 12.60 24.99 -17.05
CA TRP A 376 11.67 24.24 -17.89
C TRP A 376 12.35 23.74 -19.16
#